data_AF-A0A6J6X195-F1
#
_entry.id   AF-A0A6J6X195-F1
#
_cell.length_a   1.000
_cell.length_b   1.000
_cell.length_c   1.000
_cell.angle_alpha   90.00
_cell.angle_beta   90.00
_cell.angle_gamma   90.00
#
_symmetry.space_group_name_H-M   'P 1'
#
loop_
_entity.id
_entity.type
_entity.pdbx_description
1 polymer ?
#
loop_
_entity_poly.entity_id
_entity_poly.type
_entity_poly.pdbx_seq_one_letter_code
_entity_poly.pdbx_strand_id
1 'polypeptide(L)' 'MNWCEACERPEDSDTCTQCGANVGSIERAPIPWRWRLFLVATVIYVIWRIYQLVNWLT' A
#
# COMPACT_ATOMS: atom_id res chain seq x y z
N MET A 1 -3.35 19.63 -6.68
CA MET A 1 -4.25 18.97 -7.66
C MET A 1 -4.73 17.70 -7.01
N ASN A 2 -5.96 17.73 -6.53
CA ASN A 2 -6.60 16.59 -5.87
C ASN A 2 -7.28 15.74 -6.95
N TRP A 3 -7.27 14.43 -6.81
CA TRP A 3 -7.91 13.53 -7.78
C TRP A 3 -9.21 12.99 -7.20
N CYS A 4 -10.32 13.25 -7.88
CA CYS A 4 -11.61 12.72 -7.47
C CYS A 4 -11.80 11.30 -8.00
N GLU A 5 -11.74 10.30 -7.13
CA GLU A 5 -11.95 8.88 -7.48
C GLU A 5 -13.38 8.58 -7.97
N ALA A 6 -14.37 9.39 -7.59
CA ALA A 6 -15.76 9.18 -8.01
C ALA A 6 -16.03 9.67 -9.46
N CYS A 7 -15.27 10.64 -9.95
CA CYS A 7 -15.45 11.23 -11.27
C CYS A 7 -14.22 11.07 -12.18
N GLU A 8 -13.18 10.37 -11.70
CA GLU A 8 -11.91 10.15 -12.39
C GLU A 8 -11.34 11.43 -13.02
N ARG A 9 -11.33 12.52 -12.25
CA ARG A 9 -10.98 13.85 -12.74
C ARG A 9 -10.13 14.63 -11.73
N PRO A 10 -9.17 15.45 -12.19
CA PRO A 10 -8.49 16.41 -11.33
C PRO A 10 -9.43 17.54 -10.88
N GLU A 11 -9.43 17.81 -9.58
CA GLU A 11 -10.12 18.94 -8.95
C GLU A 11 -9.10 19.78 -8.18
N ASP A 12 -9.29 21.10 -8.20
CA ASP A 12 -8.42 22.03 -7.46
C ASP A 12 -8.92 22.32 -6.04
N SER A 13 -10.12 21.85 -5.71
CA SER A 13 -10.75 21.96 -4.38
C SER A 13 -10.73 20.64 -3.61
N ASP A 14 -10.90 20.73 -2.30
CA ASP A 14 -11.07 19.55 -1.42
C ASP A 14 -12.44 18.88 -1.60
N THR A 15 -13.35 19.50 -2.34
CA THR A 15 -14.66 18.97 -2.70
C THR A 15 -14.81 18.93 -4.21
N CYS A 16 -15.28 17.80 -4.72
CA CYS A 16 -15.60 17.59 -6.13
C CYS A 16 -16.79 18.47 -6.55
N THR A 17 -16.60 19.32 -7.55
CA THR A 17 -17.64 20.28 -7.99
C THR A 17 -18.83 19.59 -8.67
N GLN A 18 -18.62 18.39 -9.23
CA GLN A 18 -19.66 17.63 -9.94
C GLN A 18 -20.46 16.69 -9.03
N CYS A 19 -19.78 16.07 -8.07
CA CYS A 19 -20.30 14.96 -7.29
C CYS A 19 -20.44 15.27 -5.80
N GLY A 20 -19.87 16.38 -5.33
CA GLY A 20 -19.86 16.76 -3.92
C GLY A 20 -19.00 15.86 -3.03
N ALA A 21 -18.31 14.86 -3.59
CA ALA A 21 -17.43 13.98 -2.83
C ALA A 21 -16.22 14.75 -2.27
N ASN A 22 -15.81 14.40 -1.05
CA ASN A 22 -14.65 14.99 -0.40
C ASN A 22 -13.38 14.33 -0.96
N VAL A 23 -12.60 15.10 -1.72
CA VAL A 23 -11.39 14.64 -2.44
C VAL A 23 -10.17 14.59 -1.50
N GLY A 24 -10.24 15.28 -0.36
CA GLY A 24 -9.14 15.37 0.61
C GLY A 24 -9.03 14.21 1.60
N SER A 25 -10.03 13.34 1.74
CA SER A 25 -10.04 12.29 2.77
C SER A 25 -9.75 10.90 2.20
N ILE A 26 -8.54 10.68 1.69
CA ILE A 26 -8.01 9.31 1.67
C ILE A 26 -7.62 8.98 3.11
N GLU A 27 -8.58 8.55 3.92
CA GLU A 27 -8.29 7.96 5.22
C GLU A 27 -7.41 6.74 4.98
N ARG A 28 -6.09 6.88 5.19
CA ARG A 28 -5.18 5.74 5.16
C ARG A 28 -5.62 4.81 6.28
N ALA A 29 -6.31 3.74 5.89
CA ALA A 29 -6.70 2.70 6.81
C ALA A 29 -5.44 2.21 7.56
N PRO A 30 -5.47 2.14 8.89
CA PRO A 30 -4.31 1.70 9.66
C PRO A 30 -3.95 0.28 9.21
N ILE A 31 -2.71 0.12 8.72
CA ILE A 31 -2.20 -1.18 8.30
C ILE A 31 -2.27 -2.13 9.50
N PRO A 32 -2.96 -3.27 9.39
CA PRO A 32 -3.17 -4.14 10.52
C PRO A 32 -1.82 -4.74 10.97
N TRP A 33 -1.56 -4.74 12.27
CA TRP A 33 -0.24 -5.12 12.84
C TRP A 33 0.22 -6.54 12.44
N ARG A 34 -0.72 -7.46 12.23
CA ARG A 34 -0.48 -8.81 11.68
C ARG A 34 0.31 -8.82 10.37
N TRP A 35 0.13 -7.81 9.52
CA TRP A 35 0.84 -7.68 8.24
C TRP A 35 2.32 -7.40 8.44
N ARG A 36 2.68 -6.66 9.49
CA ARG A 36 4.09 -6.39 9.83
C ARG A 36 4.81 -7.67 10.24
N LEU A 37 4.16 -8.50 11.06
CA LEU A 37 4.72 -9.81 11.47
C LEU A 37 4.89 -10.75 10.28
N PHE A 38 3.91 -10.78 9.38
CA PHE A 38 3.98 -11.60 8.18
C PHE A 38 5.16 -11.18 7.30
N LEU A 39 5.36 -9.88 7.08
CA LEU A 39 6.47 -9.34 6.30
C LEU A 39 7.82 -9.73 6.91
N VAL A 40 7.98 -9.60 8.24
CA VAL A 40 9.20 -10.00 8.94
C VAL A 40 9.48 -11.50 8.78
N ALA A 41 8.46 -12.35 8.97
CA ALA A 41 8.60 -13.79 8.80
C ALA A 41 8.98 -14.16 7.35
N THR A 42 8.37 -13.51 6.36
CA THR A 42 8.71 -13.71 4.95
C THR A 42 10.16 -13.34 4.66
N VAL A 43 10.65 -12.21 5.16
CA VAL A 43 12.05 -11.78 4.95
C VAL A 43 13.03 -12.80 5.53
N ILE A 44 12.80 -13.26 6.77
CA ILE A 44 13.64 -14.27 7.42
C ILE A 44 13.66 -15.57 6.61
N TYR A 45 12.49 -16.05 6.18
CA TYR A 45 12.36 -17.27 5.38
C TYR A 45 13.09 -17.15 4.05
N VAL A 46 12.93 -16.04 3.34
CA VAL A 46 13.58 -15.81 2.04
C VAL A 46 15.10 -15.78 2.19
N ILE A 47 15.63 -15.09 3.20
CA ILE A 47 17.07 -15.06 3.49
C ILE A 47 17.58 -16.49 3.74
N TRP A 48 16.94 -17.22 4.65
CA TRP A 48 17.30 -18.61 4.95
C TRP A 48 17.25 -19.50 3.70
N ARG A 49 16.22 -19.34 2.87
CA ARG A 49 16.05 -20.09 1.63
C ARG A 49 17.13 -19.78 0.59
N ILE A 50 17.54 -18.52 0.48
CA ILE A 50 18.64 -18.11 -0.41
C ILE A 50 19.95 -18.74 0.06
N TYR A 51 20.26 -18.69 1.37
CA TYR A 51 21.44 -19.37 1.92
C TYR A 51 21.43 -20.86 1.63
N GLN A 52 20.27 -21.52 1.81
CA GLN A 52 20.11 -22.94 1.53
C GLN A 52 20.38 -23.26 0.04
N LEU A 53 19.88 -22.44 -0.88
CA LEU A 53 20.11 -22.61 -2.32
C LEU A 53 21.58 -22.41 -2.70
N VAL A 54 22.22 -21.36 -2.18
CA VAL A 54 23.65 -21.11 -2.42
C VAL A 54 24.49 -22.28 -1.91
N ASN A 55 24.19 -22.78 -0.72
CA ASN A 55 24.87 -23.94 -0.15
C ASN A 55 24.63 -25.25 -0.93
N TRP A 56 23.53 -25.38 -1.67
CA TRP A 56 23.31 -26.52 -2.56
C TRP A 56 24.04 -26.40 -3.91
N LEU A 57 24.28 -25.17 -4.35
CA LEU A 57 24.96 -24.87 -5.61
C LEU A 57 26.49 -24.85 -5.48
N THR A 58 27.02 -24.90 -4.25
CA THR A 58 28.45 -24.95 -3.93
C THR A 58 28.86 -26.39 -3.61
#